data_AF-A0A929QUM5-F1
#
_entry.id   AF-A0A929QUM5-F1
#
_cell.length_a   1.000
_cell.length_b   1.000
_cell.length_c   1.000
_cell.angle_alpha   90.00
_cell.angle_beta   90.00
_cell.angle_gamma   90.00
#
_symmetry.space_group_name_H-M   'P 1'
#
loop_
_entity.id
_entity.type
_entity.pdbx_description
1 polymer ?
#
loop_
_entity_poly.entity_id
_entity_poly.type
_entity_poly.pdbx_seq_one_letter_code
_entity_poly.pdbx_strand_id
1 'polypeptide(L)'
;MTAENRTICEKYKDYIIGKREDIGDLQTIYRFTNNYGASVIHSIMSRGLELAVLYFEGDTAHLSYSTPITNDVIGYIGDEQELTELLDQIKALKGGR
;
A
#
# COMPACT_ATOMS: atom_id res chain seq x y z
N MET A 1 -13.56 -8.88 -19.29
CA MET A 1 -12.24 -8.28 -19.00
C MET A 1 -12.21 -8.00 -17.51
N THR A 2 -11.49 -8.79 -16.73
CA THR A 2 -11.16 -8.38 -15.35
C THR A 2 -10.31 -7.12 -15.49
N ALA A 3 -10.76 -6.00 -14.93
CA ALA A 3 -9.93 -4.80 -14.86
C ALA A 3 -8.59 -5.20 -14.23
N GLU A 4 -7.49 -4.76 -14.82
CA GLU A 4 -6.15 -4.97 -14.28
C GLU A 4 -6.12 -4.47 -12.82
N ASN A 5 -5.56 -5.27 -11.91
CA ASN A 5 -5.54 -4.92 -10.49
C ASN A 5 -4.55 -3.79 -10.25
N ARG A 6 -5.04 -2.55 -10.32
CA ARG A 6 -4.24 -1.32 -10.19
C ARG A 6 -3.62 -1.12 -8.80
N THR A 7 -3.97 -1.97 -7.82
CA THR A 7 -3.32 -1.96 -6.50
C THR A 7 -1.95 -2.64 -6.50
N ILE A 8 -1.58 -3.31 -7.60
CA ILE A 8 -0.31 -3.99 -7.77
C ILE A 8 0.73 -3.06 -8.41
N CYS A 9 1.84 -2.83 -7.70
CA CYS A 9 3.11 -2.33 -8.21
C CYS A 9 4.03 -3.52 -8.55
N GLU A 10 4.38 -3.67 -9.83
CA GLU A 10 5.19 -4.79 -10.34
C GLU A 10 6.59 -4.83 -9.74
N LYS A 11 7.20 -3.66 -9.48
CA LYS A 11 8.52 -3.54 -8.82
C LYS A 11 8.55 -4.22 -7.44
N TYR A 12 7.41 -4.28 -6.75
CA TYR A 12 7.29 -4.75 -5.38
C TYR A 12 6.45 -6.00 -5.20
N LYS A 13 6.16 -6.75 -6.27
CA LYS A 13 5.31 -7.96 -6.22
C LYS A 13 5.80 -9.03 -5.24
N ASP A 14 7.11 -9.16 -5.06
CA ASP A 14 7.72 -10.13 -4.13
C ASP A 14 7.53 -9.76 -2.66
N TYR A 15 7.05 -8.54 -2.37
CA TYR A 15 6.73 -8.05 -1.02
C TYR A 15 5.22 -8.13 -0.71
N ILE A 16 4.42 -8.67 -1.62
CA ILE A 16 2.98 -8.85 -1.41
C ILE A 16 2.75 -10.01 -0.44
N ILE A 17 2.06 -9.73 0.66
CA ILE A 17 1.72 -10.74 1.68
C ILE A 17 0.21 -11.05 1.75
N GLY A 18 -0.61 -10.29 1.03
CA GLY A 18 -2.06 -10.47 1.02
C GLY A 18 -2.73 -9.71 -0.12
N LYS A 19 -3.81 -10.29 -0.65
CA LYS A 19 -4.63 -9.68 -1.70
C LYS A 19 -6.11 -9.93 -1.44
N ARG A 20 -6.94 -8.97 -1.82
CA ARG A 20 -8.40 -9.10 -1.95
C ARG A 20 -8.79 -8.60 -3.34
N GLU A 21 -9.55 -9.39 -4.08
CA GLU A 21 -9.95 -9.10 -5.45
C GLU A 21 -11.46 -9.32 -5.61
N ASP A 22 -12.23 -8.61 -4.80
CA ASP A 22 -13.69 -8.64 -4.88
C ASP A 22 -14.17 -7.73 -6.02
N ILE A 23 -15.38 -7.97 -6.51
CA ILE A 23 -15.94 -7.19 -7.62
C ILE A 23 -16.08 -5.73 -7.18
N GLY A 24 -15.20 -4.88 -7.71
CA GLY A 24 -15.18 -3.46 -7.40
C GLY A 24 -14.43 -3.07 -6.14
N ASP A 25 -13.81 -4.03 -5.44
CA ASP A 25 -13.03 -3.80 -4.22
C ASP A 25 -11.71 -4.58 -4.29
N LEU A 26 -10.64 -3.86 -4.59
CA LEU A 26 -9.30 -4.39 -4.71
C LEU A 26 -8.45 -3.94 -3.52
N GLN A 27 -7.63 -4.84 -2.98
CA GLN A 27 -6.62 -4.51 -1.99
C GLN A 27 -5.36 -5.36 -2.21
N THR A 28 -4.20 -4.72 -2.11
CA THR A 28 -2.90 -5.39 -2.03
C THR A 28 -2.14 -4.90 -0.79
N ILE A 29 -1.64 -5.86 0.00
CA ILE A 29 -0.84 -5.58 1.19
C ILE A 29 0.63 -5.87 0.89
N TYR A 30 1.46 -4.83 1.03
CA TYR A 30 2.91 -4.90 0.94
C TYR A 30 3.51 -4.94 2.33
N ARG A 31 4.56 -5.76 2.54
CA ARG A 31 5.39 -5.75 3.74
C ARG A 31 6.87 -5.77 3.34
N PHE A 32 7.60 -4.73 3.74
CA PHE A 32 9.03 -4.61 3.52
C PHE A 32 9.83 -5.14 4.71
N THR A 33 11.13 -5.33 4.50
CA THR A 33 12.07 -5.85 5.51
C THR A 33 12.33 -4.88 6.66
N ASN A 34 11.93 -3.61 6.55
CA ASN A 34 12.04 -2.59 7.60
C ASN A 34 10.84 -2.58 8.57
N ASN A 35 10.00 -3.63 8.55
CA ASN A 35 8.74 -3.74 9.29
C ASN A 35 7.68 -2.69 8.95
N TYR A 36 7.86 -1.92 7.87
CA TYR A 36 6.81 -1.11 7.28
C TYR A 36 6.25 -1.76 6.03
N GLY A 37 5.14 -1.22 5.55
CA GLY A 37 4.51 -1.63 4.33
C GLY A 37 3.35 -0.72 3.98
N ALA A 38 2.46 -1.22 3.14
CA ALA A 38 1.33 -0.45 2.66
C ALA A 38 0.09 -1.32 2.48
N SER A 39 -1.08 -0.76 2.79
CA SER A 39 -2.36 -1.24 2.28
C SER A 39 -2.75 -0.36 1.12
N VAL A 40 -2.73 -0.90 -0.09
CA VAL A 40 -3.13 -0.21 -1.32
C VAL A 40 -4.51 -0.70 -1.72
N ILE A 41 -5.47 0.20 -1.86
CA ILE A 41 -6.86 -0.15 -2.17
C ILE A 41 -7.39 0.60 -3.39
N HIS A 42 -8.32 -0.02 -4.09
CA HIS A 42 -9.12 0.62 -5.12
C HIS A 42 -10.55 0.07 -5.04
N SER A 43 -11.50 0.92 -4.66
CA SER A 43 -12.92 0.59 -4.52
C SER A 43 -13.77 1.41 -5.49
N ILE A 44 -14.96 0.94 -5.86
CA ILE A 44 -15.96 1.77 -6.55
C ILE A 44 -16.30 3.02 -5.71
N MET A 45 -16.21 2.91 -4.38
CA MET A 45 -16.48 4.00 -3.44
C MET A 45 -15.22 4.78 -3.03
N SER A 46 -14.03 4.40 -3.49
CA SER A 46 -12.79 5.12 -3.15
C SER A 46 -12.56 6.32 -4.06
N ARG A 47 -11.68 7.20 -3.62
CA ARG A 47 -11.23 8.36 -4.39
C ARG A 47 -10.08 7.97 -5.32
N GLY A 48 -10.33 6.98 -6.20
CA GLY A 48 -9.30 6.36 -7.03
C GLY A 48 -8.44 5.38 -6.23
N LEU A 49 -7.17 5.26 -6.59
CA LEU A 49 -6.22 4.42 -5.87
C LEU A 49 -5.79 5.11 -4.57
N GLU A 50 -5.84 4.39 -3.45
CA GLU A 50 -5.51 4.91 -2.12
C GLU A 50 -4.42 4.05 -1.45
N LEU A 51 -3.58 4.68 -0.63
CA LEU A 51 -2.49 4.04 0.11
C LEU A 51 -2.53 4.47 1.58
N ALA A 52 -2.55 3.48 2.47
CA ALA A 52 -2.29 3.65 3.89
C ALA A 52 -0.94 3.03 4.27
N VAL A 53 -0.12 3.76 5.02
CA VAL A 53 1.16 3.22 5.53
C VAL A 53 0.86 2.25 6.68
N LEU A 54 1.51 1.08 6.65
CA LEU A 54 1.41 0.06 7.69
C LEU A 54 2.74 -0.10 8.41
N TYR A 55 2.69 -0.40 9.71
CA TYR A 55 3.80 -1.00 10.44
C TYR A 55 3.40 -2.39 10.95
N PHE A 56 4.38 -3.27 11.14
CA PHE A 56 4.16 -4.66 11.51
C PHE A 56 4.79 -5.00 12.87
N GLU A 57 3.94 -5.43 13.81
CA GLU A 57 4.36 -6.03 15.08
C GLU A 57 4.18 -7.55 14.98
N GLY A 58 5.28 -8.26 14.69
CA GLY A 58 5.22 -9.68 14.31
C GLY A 58 4.47 -9.84 12.99
N ASP A 59 3.37 -10.58 12.99
CA ASP A 59 2.50 -10.76 11.83
C ASP A 59 1.28 -9.83 11.83
N THR A 60 1.16 -8.97 12.85
CA THR A 60 0.04 -8.04 12.98
C THR A 60 0.37 -6.74 12.26
N ALA A 61 -0.49 -6.34 11.33
CA ALA A 61 -0.40 -5.06 10.64
C ALA A 61 -1.19 -3.98 11.40
N HIS A 62 -0.59 -2.79 11.51
CA HIS A 62 -1.18 -1.62 12.15
C HIS A 62 -1.03 -0.40 11.24
N LEU A 63 -2.02 0.52 11.27
CA LEU A 63 -1.93 1.77 10.53
C LEU A 63 -0.89 2.69 11.17
N SER A 64 0.00 3.24 10.34
CA SER A 64 1.01 4.21 10.77
C SER A 64 0.59 5.62 10.37
N TYR A 65 0.27 6.44 11.36
CA TYR A 65 -0.05 7.86 11.19
C TYR A 65 1.11 8.78 11.60
N SER A 66 2.24 8.21 12.02
CA SER A 66 3.39 8.94 12.55
C SER A 66 4.59 8.97 11.60
N THR A 67 4.38 8.63 10.33
CA THR A 67 5.46 8.66 9.33
C THR A 67 5.61 10.06 8.74
N PRO A 68 6.82 10.45 8.29
CA PRO A 68 7.00 11.71 7.55
C PRO A 68 6.38 11.67 6.14
N ILE A 69 5.91 10.50 5.69
CA ILE A 69 5.27 10.32 4.37
C ILE A 69 3.86 10.87 4.42
N THR A 70 3.09 10.44 5.43
CA THR A 70 1.72 10.90 5.64
C THR A 70 1.30 10.61 7.08
N ASN A 71 0.38 11.45 7.58
CA ASN A 71 -0.37 11.25 8.80
C ASN A 71 -1.84 10.84 8.55
N ASP A 72 -2.20 10.57 7.29
CA ASP A 72 -3.52 10.12 6.84
C ASP A 72 -3.41 9.19 5.61
N VAL A 73 -4.53 8.69 5.08
CA VAL A 73 -4.59 7.95 3.82
C VAL A 73 -4.28 8.87 2.64
N ILE A 74 -3.34 8.47 1.79
CA ILE A 74 -3.09 9.12 0.51
C ILE A 74 -4.12 8.59 -0.48
N GLY A 75 -4.89 9.47 -1.12
CA GLY A 75 -5.84 9.11 -2.17
C GLY A 75 -5.49 9.74 -3.52
N TYR A 76 -6.27 9.42 -4.55
CA TYR A 76 -6.09 9.92 -5.91
C TYR A 76 -4.72 9.61 -6.54
N ILE A 77 -4.09 8.49 -6.17
CA ILE A 77 -2.85 8.05 -6.81
C ILE A 77 -3.16 7.76 -8.29
N GLY A 78 -2.49 8.48 -9.20
CA GLY A 78 -2.87 8.55 -10.61
C GLY A 78 -2.45 7.32 -11.41
N ASP A 79 -1.27 6.78 -11.11
CA ASP A 79 -0.64 5.71 -11.86
C ASP A 79 0.33 4.87 -11.00
N GLU A 80 0.90 3.84 -11.63
CA GLU A 80 1.87 2.95 -10.97
C GLU A 80 3.18 3.66 -10.62
N GLN A 81 3.56 4.72 -11.34
CA GLN A 81 4.79 5.47 -11.04
C GLN A 81 4.65 6.19 -9.71
N GLU A 82 3.55 6.92 -9.50
CA GLU A 82 3.27 7.60 -8.22
C GLU A 82 3.15 6.58 -7.07
N LEU A 83 2.47 5.44 -7.30
CA LEU A 83 2.44 4.35 -6.33
C LEU A 83 3.85 3.85 -5.99
N THR A 84 4.70 3.67 -7.00
CA THR A 84 6.07 3.20 -6.85
C THR A 84 6.90 4.18 -6.01
N GLU A 85 6.77 5.48 -6.22
CA GLU A 85 7.47 6.52 -5.46
C GLU A 85 7.07 6.50 -3.98
N LEU A 86 5.79 6.30 -3.66
CA LEU A 86 5.32 6.16 -2.29
C LEU A 86 5.87 4.89 -1.63
N LEU A 87 5.86 3.76 -2.35
CA LEU A 87 6.41 2.49 -1.86
C LEU A 87 7.94 2.58 -1.66
N ASP A 88 8.66 3.31 -2.51
CA ASP A 88 10.09 3.61 -2.35
C ASP A 88 10.34 4.36 -1.03
N GLN A 89 9.52 5.38 -0.72
CA GLN A 89 9.62 6.13 0.53
C GLN A 89 9.36 5.25 1.76
N ILE A 90 8.31 4.42 1.72
CA ILE A 90 7.98 3.50 2.82
C ILE A 90 9.10 2.49 3.05
N LYS A 91 9.66 1.92 1.97
CA LYS A 91 10.79 0.99 2.05
C LYS A 91 12.06 1.64 2.60
N ALA A 92 12.24 2.94 2.38
CA ALA A 92 13.38 3.70 2.87
C ALA A 92 13.22 4.20 4.32
N LEU A 93 12.04 4.07 4.94
CA LEU A 93 11.86 4.40 6.35
C LEU A 93 12.85 3.60 7.20
N LYS A 94 13.48 4.29 8.17
CA LYS A 94 14.16 3.60 9.26
C LYS A 94 13.10 2.84 10.05
N GLY A 95 13.25 1.53 10.22
CA GLY A 95 12.27 0.70 10.93
C GLY A 95 11.84 1.37 12.24
N GLY A 96 10.53 1.53 12.42
CA GLY A 96 9.93 2.00 13.67
C GLY A 96 9.36 0.78 14.37
N ARG A 97 9.59 0.59 15.67
CA ARG A 97 9.87 1.53 16.75
C ARG A 97 11.04 1.06 17.60
#